data_AF-A0A975IXL2-F1
#
_entry.id   AF-A0A975IXL2-F1
#
_cell.length_a   1.000
_cell.length_b   1.000
_cell.length_c   1.000
_cell.angle_alpha   90.00
_cell.angle_beta   90.00
_cell.angle_gamma   90.00
#
_symmetry.space_group_name_H-M   'P 1'
#
loop_
_entity.id
_entity.type
_entity.pdbx_description
1 polymer ?
#
loop_
_entity_poly.entity_id
_entity_poly.type
_entity_poly.pdbx_seq_one_letter_code
_entity_poly.pdbx_strand_id
1 'polypeptide(L)'
;METVVHLPESEDPCTIRDVLDALRKQKLEPRHDAKNWGDWIHLEGCRTVISIESMRGLTRAATIEHAEDDSPDPTPAILKAFGKLGWYGMDEDGEYQLD
;
A
#
# COMPACT_ATOMS: atom_id res chain seq x y z
N MET A 1 5.32 -1.16 -12.92
CA MET A 1 4.22 -2.06 -12.50
C MET A 1 3.21 -1.26 -11.67
N GLU A 2 1.92 -1.50 -11.87
CA GLU A 2 0.82 -0.93 -11.07
C GLU A 2 0.05 -2.08 -10.40
N THR A 3 -0.30 -1.94 -9.12
CA THR A 3 -1.08 -2.93 -8.38
C THR A 3 -2.09 -2.25 -7.47
N VAL A 4 -3.35 -2.63 -7.59
CA VAL A 4 -4.43 -2.11 -6.73
C VAL A 4 -4.64 -3.07 -5.57
N VAL A 5 -4.76 -2.52 -4.37
CA VAL A 5 -5.06 -3.28 -3.15
C VAL A 5 -6.20 -2.62 -2.37
N HIS A 6 -7.01 -3.41 -1.69
CA HIS A 6 -8.12 -2.89 -0.90
C HIS A 6 -8.49 -3.78 0.29
N LEU A 7 -9.22 -3.21 1.25
CA LEU A 7 -9.95 -3.95 2.27
C LEU A 7 -11.33 -4.38 1.75
N PRO A 8 -11.82 -5.58 2.07
CA PRO A 8 -13.19 -5.99 1.78
C PRO A 8 -14.19 -5.04 2.45
N GLU A 9 -15.33 -4.73 1.82
CA GLU A 9 -16.34 -3.80 2.38
C GLU A 9 -16.86 -4.20 3.77
N SER A 10 -16.78 -5.49 4.12
CA SER A 10 -17.19 -6.03 5.41
C SER A 10 -16.24 -5.73 6.57
N GLU A 11 -14.97 -5.39 6.28
CA GLU A 11 -13.95 -5.12 7.30
C GLU A 11 -13.93 -3.63 7.69
N ASP A 12 -13.51 -3.32 8.92
CA ASP A 12 -13.31 -1.93 9.34
C ASP A 12 -12.14 -1.29 8.58
N PRO A 13 -12.23 0.00 8.19
CA PRO A 13 -11.11 0.68 7.54
C PRO A 13 -9.93 0.80 8.51
N CYS A 14 -8.70 0.66 8.01
CA CYS A 14 -7.52 0.87 8.84
C CYS A 14 -7.04 2.33 8.78
N THR A 15 -6.17 2.71 9.69
CA THR A 15 -5.56 4.05 9.66
C THR A 15 -4.33 4.05 8.78
N ILE A 16 -3.95 5.23 8.26
CA ILE A 16 -2.65 5.40 7.57
C ILE A 16 -1.48 4.96 8.46
N ARG A 17 -1.60 5.17 9.78
CA ARG A 17 -0.58 4.74 10.74
C ARG A 17 -0.42 3.22 10.74
N ASP A 18 -1.51 2.46 10.65
CA ASP A 18 -1.46 0.99 10.58
C ASP A 18 -0.72 0.55 9.32
N VAL A 19 -0.97 1.21 8.18
CA VAL A 19 -0.26 0.97 6.92
C VAL A 19 1.23 1.26 7.06
N LEU A 20 1.61 2.43 7.60
CA LEU A 20 3.00 2.79 7.81
C LEU A 20 3.72 1.80 8.74
N ASP A 21 3.07 1.37 9.82
CA ASP A 21 3.65 0.42 10.77
C ASP A 21 3.76 -0.99 10.17
N ALA A 22 2.82 -1.40 9.31
CA ALA A 22 2.90 -2.67 8.57
C ALA A 22 4.07 -2.67 7.58
N LEU A 23 4.27 -1.58 6.83
CA LEU A 23 5.40 -1.42 5.90
C LEU A 23 6.74 -1.48 6.64
N ARG A 24 6.87 -0.77 7.78
CA ARG A 24 8.08 -0.81 8.63
C ARG A 24 8.39 -2.22 9.14
N LYS A 25 7.37 -3.02 9.47
CA LYS A 25 7.56 -4.43 9.88
C LYS A 25 8.15 -5.31 8.77
N GLN A 26 8.07 -4.87 7.51
CA GLN A 26 8.72 -5.53 6.37
C GLN A 26 10.11 -4.94 6.06
N LYS A 27 10.67 -4.15 6.99
CA LYS A 27 11.97 -3.47 6.86
C LYS A 27 12.01 -2.44 5.72
N LEU A 28 10.85 -1.89 5.36
CA LEU A 28 10.75 -0.74 4.47
C LEU A 28 10.86 0.56 5.27
N GLU A 29 11.28 1.63 4.62
CA GLU A 29 11.41 2.97 5.20
C GLU A 29 10.37 3.92 4.58
N PRO A 30 9.08 3.82 4.97
CA PRO A 30 8.03 4.62 4.39
C PRO A 30 8.03 6.06 4.92
N ARG A 31 7.93 7.01 3.98
CA ARG A 31 7.72 8.43 4.23
C ARG A 31 6.33 8.84 3.75
N HIS A 32 5.49 9.23 4.70
CA HIS A 32 4.14 9.73 4.44
C HIS A 32 4.18 11.21 4.01
N ASP A 33 3.50 11.52 2.91
CA ASP A 33 3.24 12.86 2.40
C ASP A 33 1.73 13.07 2.31
N ALA A 34 1.17 13.82 3.26
CA ALA A 34 -0.26 14.10 3.32
C ALA A 34 -0.65 15.25 2.40
N LYS A 35 -1.57 15.02 1.46
CA LYS A 35 -2.16 16.06 0.61
C LYS A 35 -3.66 16.21 0.90
N ASN A 36 -4.22 17.34 0.46
CA ASN A 36 -5.64 17.64 0.62
C ASN A 36 -6.58 16.77 -0.24
N TRP A 37 -6.02 15.98 -1.17
CA TRP A 37 -6.76 15.19 -2.16
C TRP A 37 -6.37 13.70 -2.16
N GLY A 38 -5.49 13.28 -1.26
CA GLY A 38 -4.97 11.91 -1.18
C GLY A 38 -3.68 11.84 -0.38
N ASP A 39 -3.38 10.69 0.20
CA ASP A 39 -2.16 10.48 0.98
C ASP A 39 -1.17 9.66 0.17
N TRP A 40 0.09 10.09 0.11
CA TRP A 40 1.14 9.37 -0.61
C TRP A 40 2.15 8.78 0.37
N ILE A 41 2.64 7.58 0.08
CA ILE A 41 3.76 6.98 0.79
C ILE A 41 4.88 6.72 -0.21
N HIS A 42 6.03 7.34 0.04
CA HIS A 42 7.26 7.07 -0.68
C HIS A 42 8.13 6.09 0.11
N LEU A 43 8.85 5.23 -0.59
CA LEU A 43 9.85 4.37 0.02
C LEU A 43 11.26 4.89 -0.30
N GLU A 44 12.13 4.94 0.71
CA GLU A 44 13.53 5.33 0.49
C GLU A 44 14.28 4.28 -0.34
N GLY A 45 15.17 4.72 -1.22
CA GLY A 45 16.04 3.84 -2.02
C GLY A 45 15.36 3.14 -3.21
N CYS A 46 14.07 3.35 -3.46
CA CYS A 46 13.35 2.78 -4.60
C CYS A 46 12.36 3.80 -5.19
N ARG A 47 12.04 3.64 -6.48
CA ARG A 47 11.05 4.48 -7.17
C ARG A 47 9.66 3.88 -7.07
N THR A 48 9.19 3.73 -5.83
CA THR A 48 7.83 3.26 -5.53
C THR A 48 7.02 4.33 -4.84
N VAL A 49 5.78 4.50 -5.30
CA VAL A 49 4.78 5.36 -4.69
C VAL A 49 3.56 4.51 -4.35
N ILE A 50 3.05 4.67 -3.13
CA ILE A 50 1.78 4.10 -2.72
C ILE A 50 0.80 5.26 -2.55
N SER A 51 -0.16 5.36 -3.46
CA SER A 51 -1.26 6.31 -3.39
C SER A 51 -2.37 5.71 -2.53
N ILE A 52 -2.74 6.37 -1.44
CA ILE A 52 -3.73 5.91 -0.49
C ILE A 52 -4.97 6.79 -0.55
N GLU A 53 -6.12 6.16 -0.76
CA GLU A 53 -7.40 6.82 -0.58
C GLU A 53 -7.67 6.96 0.91
N SER A 54 -7.72 8.20 1.39
CA SER A 54 -7.87 8.52 2.80
C SER A 54 -9.01 9.49 3.01
N MET A 55 -9.92 9.13 3.91
CA MET A 55 -11.01 9.98 4.35
C MET A 55 -10.94 10.13 5.86
N ARG A 56 -10.54 11.32 6.32
CA ARG A 56 -10.38 11.64 7.76
C ARG A 56 -9.38 10.69 8.48
N GLY A 57 -8.33 10.26 7.76
CA GLY A 57 -7.26 9.41 8.30
C GLY A 57 -7.56 7.90 8.28
N LEU A 58 -8.73 7.51 7.76
CA LEU A 58 -9.13 6.13 7.52
C LEU A 58 -8.97 5.80 6.03
N THR A 59 -8.53 4.59 5.74
CA THR A 59 -8.28 4.12 4.38
C THR A 59 -8.78 2.69 4.17
N ARG A 60 -9.12 2.40 2.91
CA ARG A 60 -9.60 1.10 2.43
C ARG A 60 -9.03 0.69 1.09
N ALA A 61 -8.37 1.59 0.37
CA ALA A 61 -7.88 1.34 -0.97
C ALA A 61 -6.56 2.07 -1.17
N ALA A 62 -5.68 1.42 -1.94
CA ALA A 62 -4.41 1.99 -2.32
C ALA A 62 -3.97 1.45 -3.70
N THR A 63 -3.22 2.28 -4.42
CA THR A 63 -2.55 1.92 -5.66
C THR A 63 -1.04 1.96 -5.43
N ILE A 64 -0.36 0.88 -5.76
CA ILE A 64 1.08 0.72 -5.67
C ILE A 64 1.65 0.87 -7.07
N GLU A 65 2.49 1.89 -7.27
CA GLU A 65 3.18 2.14 -8.54
C GLU A 65 4.68 2.01 -8.32
N HIS A 66 5.31 1.05 -8.99
CA HIS A 66 6.76 0.86 -8.99
C HIS A 66 7.31 1.14 -10.39
N ALA A 67 8.26 2.08 -10.48
CA ALA A 67 9.00 2.33 -11.71
C ALA A 67 10.08 1.26 -11.89
N GLU A 68 10.17 0.69 -13.08
CA GLU A 68 11.25 -0.25 -13.42
C GLU A 68 12.59 0.49 -13.44
N ASP A 69 13.46 0.13 -12.49
CA ASP A 69 14.83 0.61 -12.40
C ASP A 69 15.76 -0.50 -11.86
N ASP A 70 17.05 -0.20 -11.66
CA ASP A 70 18.03 -1.17 -11.16
C ASP A 70 17.91 -1.45 -9.64
N SER A 71 16.91 -0.87 -8.95
CA SER A 71 16.71 -1.10 -7.52
C SER A 71 16.01 -2.44 -7.25
N PRO A 72 16.21 -3.04 -6.07
CA PRO A 72 15.44 -4.22 -5.68
C PRO A 72 13.94 -3.89 -5.65
N ASP A 73 13.13 -4.72 -6.31
CA ASP A 73 11.68 -4.55 -6.33
C ASP A 73 11.09 -4.70 -4.91
N PRO A 74 10.52 -3.62 -4.33
CA PRO A 74 9.93 -3.67 -3.00
C PRO A 74 8.50 -4.23 -3.00
N THR A 75 7.89 -4.44 -4.18
CA THR A 75 6.47 -4.82 -4.34
C THR A 75 6.11 -6.08 -3.53
N PRO A 76 6.90 -7.18 -3.52
CA PRO A 76 6.58 -8.34 -2.70
C PRO A 76 6.51 -8.03 -1.19
N ALA A 77 7.39 -7.14 -0.70
CA ALA A 77 7.38 -6.73 0.70
C ALA A 77 6.20 -5.81 1.02
N ILE A 78 5.82 -4.94 0.08
CA ILE A 78 4.64 -4.06 0.21
C ILE A 78 3.37 -4.89 0.26
N LEU A 79 3.16 -5.81 -0.69
CA LEU A 79 1.99 -6.69 -0.71
C LEU A 79 1.88 -7.51 0.57
N LYS A 80 3.01 -7.99 1.11
CA LYS A 80 3.04 -8.68 2.40
C LYS A 80 2.69 -7.80 3.61
N ALA A 81 2.93 -6.49 3.53
CA ALA A 81 2.48 -5.57 4.57
C ALA A 81 0.95 -5.43 4.53
N PHE A 82 0.39 -5.29 3.32
CA PHE A 82 -1.05 -5.19 3.09
C PHE A 82 -1.80 -6.48 3.43
N GLY A 83 -1.29 -7.65 3.04
CA GLY A 83 -1.89 -8.95 3.40
C GLY A 83 -2.01 -9.17 4.91
N LYS A 84 -1.00 -8.75 5.69
CA LYS A 84 -1.06 -8.77 7.17
C LYS A 84 -2.12 -7.85 7.78
N LEU A 85 -2.59 -6.86 7.02
CA LEU A 85 -3.69 -5.99 7.42
C LEU A 85 -5.06 -6.52 6.94
N GLY A 86 -5.09 -7.69 6.29
CA GLY A 86 -6.32 -8.28 5.73
C GLY A 86 -6.72 -7.67 4.38
N TRP A 87 -5.80 -7.00 3.69
CA TRP A 87 -6.06 -6.44 2.37
C TRP A 87 -5.90 -7.50 1.29
N TYR A 88 -6.60 -7.28 0.19
CA TYR A 88 -6.61 -8.09 -1.01
C TYR A 88 -6.03 -7.30 -2.18
N GLY A 89 -5.47 -8.02 -3.15
CA GLY A 89 -5.11 -7.44 -4.44
C GLY A 89 -6.28 -7.53 -5.41
N MET A 90 -6.27 -6.65 -6.41
CA MET A 90 -7.25 -6.63 -7.49
C MET A 90 -6.52 -6.62 -8.83
N ASP A 91 -6.89 -7.53 -9.73
CA ASP A 91 -6.42 -7.57 -11.12
C ASP A 91 -7.58 -7.83 -12.10
N GLU A 92 -7.26 -8.23 -13.34
CA GLU A 92 -8.25 -8.49 -14.40
C GLU A 92 -9.14 -9.72 -14.12
N ASP A 93 -8.66 -10.69 -13.33
CA ASP A 93 -9.38 -11.91 -12.95
C ASP A 93 -10.19 -11.71 -11.66
N GLY A 94 -9.91 -10.65 -10.90
CA GLY A 94 -10.70 -10.19 -9.76
C GLY A 94 -9.87 -10.03 -8.48
N GLU A 95 -10.54 -10.19 -7.34
CA GLU A 95 -9.92 -10.08 -6.02
C GLU A 95 -9.08 -11.34 -5.72
N TYR A 96 -7.85 -11.15 -5.23
CA TYR A 96 -6.97 -12.24 -4.79
C TYR A 96 -6.35 -11.94 -3.41
N GLN A 97 -6.10 -13.00 -2.66
CA GLN A 97 -5.54 -12.88 -1.32
C GLN A 97 -4.04 -12.54 -1.38
N LEU A 98 -3.61 -11.63 -0.50
CA LEU A 98 -2.20 -11.28 -0.31
C LEU A 98 -1.59 -12.13 0.82
N ASP A 99 -0.32 -12.54 0.64
CA ASP A 99 0.46 -13.34 1.60
C ASP A 99 0.99 -12.55 2.82
#